data_AF-A0A0D6QPT3-F1
#
_entry.id   AF-A0A0D6QPT3-F1
#
_cell.length_a   1.000
_cell.length_b   1.000
_cell.length_c   1.000
_cell.angle_alpha   90.00
_cell.angle_beta   90.00
_cell.angle_gamma   90.00
#
_symmetry.space_group_name_H-M   'P 1'
#
loop_
_entity.id
_entity.type
_entity.pdbx_description
1 polymer ?
#
loop_
_entity_poly.entity_id
_entity_poly.type
_entity_poly.pdbx_seq_one_letter_code
_entity_poly.pdbx_strand_id
1 'polypeptide(L)'
;MPVTVETGSTLTFDRFWRWLKRHPNCILRAGTPDTFLYDQEDLHWHLEEDEERVPVVQLSRGKQTLAEIAIEAREVLFVQVLPDPDGDAGQFLFELIGGSGDEPYPVYHFVLAHGFDEEAGHRAQLKQ
;
A
#
# COMPACT_ATOMS: atom_id res chain seq x y z
N MET A 1 27.87 -6.58 7.10
CA MET A 1 27.16 -7.86 6.93
C MET A 1 26.19 -7.67 5.79
N PRO A 2 26.18 -8.50 4.74
CA PRO A 2 25.16 -8.37 3.70
C PRO A 2 23.84 -8.89 4.27
N VAL A 3 22.86 -8.01 4.41
CA VAL A 3 21.48 -8.39 4.75
C VAL A 3 20.89 -9.04 3.50
N THR A 4 20.71 -10.35 3.54
CA THR A 4 20.03 -11.08 2.48
C THR A 4 18.54 -10.78 2.59
N VAL A 5 18.05 -9.84 1.79
CA VAL A 5 16.61 -9.61 1.60
C VAL A 5 16.09 -10.77 0.77
N GLU A 6 15.22 -11.62 1.34
CA GLU A 6 14.47 -12.59 0.56
C GLU A 6 13.71 -11.82 -0.54
N THR A 7 13.95 -12.24 -1.78
CA THR A 7 13.68 -11.58 -3.08
C THR A 7 12.38 -10.77 -3.19
N GLY A 8 12.29 -9.64 -2.51
CA GLY A 8 11.30 -8.61 -2.72
C GLY A 8 11.75 -7.61 -3.79
N SER A 9 10.82 -7.04 -4.53
CA SER A 9 11.12 -5.93 -5.44
C SER A 9 11.02 -4.61 -4.69
N THR A 10 11.83 -3.61 -5.07
CA THR A 10 11.76 -2.27 -4.49
C THR A 10 11.25 -1.25 -5.51
N LEU A 11 10.46 -0.29 -5.04
CA LEU A 11 9.87 0.77 -5.84
C LEU A 11 10.15 2.13 -5.19
N THR A 12 10.12 3.21 -5.98
CA THR A 12 10.03 4.56 -5.42
C THR A 12 8.60 4.83 -4.93
N PHE A 13 8.46 5.67 -3.90
CA PHE A 13 7.14 6.04 -3.38
C PHE A 13 6.24 6.61 -4.48
N ASP A 14 6.72 7.55 -5.29
CA ASP A 14 5.90 8.15 -6.36
C ASP A 14 5.37 7.13 -7.38
N ARG A 15 6.16 6.09 -7.70
CA ARG A 15 5.75 5.05 -8.65
C ARG A 15 4.69 4.16 -8.02
N PHE A 16 4.87 3.77 -6.77
CA PHE A 16 3.89 3.05 -5.98
C PHE A 16 2.58 3.86 -5.84
N TRP A 17 2.65 5.11 -5.40
CA TRP A 17 1.48 5.96 -5.17
C TRP A 17 0.65 6.17 -6.45
N ARG A 18 1.31 6.44 -7.58
CA ARG A 18 0.64 6.57 -8.89
C ARG A 18 -0.09 5.29 -9.32
N TRP A 19 0.45 4.13 -8.99
CA TRP A 19 -0.18 2.84 -9.25
C TRP A 19 -1.32 2.58 -8.26
N LEU A 20 -1.11 2.81 -6.96
CA LEU A 20 -2.08 2.55 -5.91
C LEU A 20 -3.37 3.35 -6.11
N LYS A 21 -3.27 4.62 -6.54
CA LYS A 21 -4.43 5.46 -6.91
C LYS A 21 -5.32 4.87 -8.01
N ARG A 22 -4.82 3.91 -8.80
CA ARG A 22 -5.58 3.20 -9.85
C ARG A 22 -6.11 1.84 -9.38
N HIS A 23 -5.72 1.39 -8.19
CA HIS A 23 -6.08 0.10 -7.61
C HIS A 23 -6.66 0.23 -6.18
N PRO A 24 -7.53 1.22 -5.88
CA PRO A 24 -8.10 1.37 -4.54
C PRO A 24 -8.88 0.13 -4.10
N ASN A 25 -9.61 -0.51 -5.02
CA ASN A 25 -10.42 -1.70 -4.76
C ASN A 25 -9.59 -2.98 -4.55
N CYS A 26 -8.27 -2.89 -4.70
CA CYS A 26 -7.37 -4.02 -4.51
C CYS A 26 -6.73 -4.00 -3.11
N ILE A 27 -6.91 -2.92 -2.34
CA ILE A 27 -6.39 -2.77 -0.99
C ILE A 27 -7.25 -3.60 -0.03
N LEU A 28 -6.61 -4.56 0.64
CA LEU A 28 -7.22 -5.40 1.66
C LEU A 28 -6.98 -4.84 3.07
N ARG A 29 -5.84 -4.18 3.26
CA ARG A 29 -5.39 -3.62 4.53
C ARG A 29 -4.45 -2.44 4.28
N ALA A 30 -4.54 -1.40 5.09
CA ALA A 30 -3.57 -0.31 5.10
C ALA A 30 -3.35 0.21 6.52
N GLY A 31 -2.19 0.76 6.81
CA GLY A 31 -1.91 1.19 8.17
C GLY A 31 -0.48 1.63 8.44
N THR A 32 -0.19 1.78 9.73
CA THR A 32 1.15 1.95 10.30
C THR A 32 1.55 0.64 11.00
N PRO A 33 2.80 0.48 11.48
CA PRO A 33 3.17 -0.71 12.24
C PRO A 33 2.26 -1.02 13.44
N ASP A 34 1.65 0.03 14.03
CA ASP A 34 0.86 -0.08 15.25
C ASP A 34 -0.66 -0.07 15.01
N THR A 35 -1.12 0.21 13.79
CA THR A 35 -2.55 0.39 13.51
C THR A 35 -2.90 -0.11 12.12
N PHE A 36 -3.99 -0.88 12.04
CA PHE A 36 -4.43 -1.55 10.83
C PHE A 36 -5.88 -1.18 10.53
N LEU A 37 -6.13 -0.70 9.31
CA LEU A 37 -7.45 -0.52 8.74
C LEU A 37 -7.70 -1.64 7.72
N TYR A 38 -8.87 -2.26 7.80
CA TYR A 38 -9.24 -3.40 6.95
C TYR A 38 -10.35 -3.03 5.99
N ASP A 39 -10.25 -3.54 4.77
CA ASP A 39 -11.35 -3.51 3.81
C ASP A 39 -12.55 -4.32 4.31
N GLN A 40 -13.76 -3.87 3.99
CA GLN A 40 -15.02 -4.54 4.32
C GLN A 40 -16.04 -4.27 3.20
N GLU A 41 -17.08 -5.11 3.11
CA GLU A 41 -18.07 -5.08 2.03
C GLU A 41 -18.76 -3.71 1.81
N ASP A 42 -19.00 -2.95 2.89
CA ASP A 42 -19.67 -1.65 2.84
C ASP A 42 -18.71 -0.44 2.89
N LEU A 43 -17.41 -0.70 2.91
CA LEU A 43 -16.36 0.32 2.95
C LEU A 43 -15.71 0.48 1.58
N HIS A 44 -15.10 1.63 1.35
CA HIS A 44 -14.31 1.89 0.16
C HIS A 44 -13.10 2.74 0.51
N TRP A 45 -11.99 2.42 -0.15
CA TRP A 45 -10.77 3.20 -0.10
C TRP A 45 -10.85 4.38 -1.06
N HIS A 46 -10.49 5.56 -0.58
CA HIS A 46 -10.32 6.77 -1.38
C HIS A 46 -8.91 7.30 -1.19
N LEU A 47 -8.23 7.59 -2.31
CA LEU A 47 -6.85 8.04 -2.30
C LEU A 47 -6.75 9.38 -3.00
N GLU A 48 -6.22 10.37 -2.30
CA GLU A 48 -6.10 11.72 -2.79
C GLU A 48 -4.83 12.41 -2.29
N GLU A 49 -4.64 13.65 -2.72
CA GLU A 49 -3.62 14.54 -2.19
C GLU A 49 -4.36 15.73 -1.57
N ASP A 50 -3.97 16.12 -0.36
CA ASP A 50 -4.57 17.27 0.32
C ASP A 50 -4.12 18.62 -0.30
N GLU A 51 -4.50 19.74 0.32
CA GLU A 51 -4.14 21.07 -0.14
C GLU A 51 -2.62 21.32 -0.20
N GLU A 52 -1.83 20.62 0.62
CA GLU A 52 -0.37 20.70 0.66
C GLU A 52 0.33 19.65 -0.22
N ARG A 53 -0.46 18.84 -0.94
CA ARG A 53 -0.03 17.68 -1.74
C ARG A 53 0.49 16.52 -0.89
N VAL A 54 0.05 16.41 0.35
CA VAL A 54 0.30 15.24 1.20
C VAL A 54 -0.59 14.09 0.69
N PRO A 55 -0.02 12.91 0.39
CA PRO A 55 -0.81 11.73 0.04
C PRO A 55 -1.69 11.29 1.21
N VAL A 56 -2.98 11.11 0.94
CA VAL A 56 -3.98 10.74 1.93
C VAL A 56 -4.71 9.47 1.48
N VAL A 57 -4.85 8.52 2.40
CA VAL A 57 -5.63 7.29 2.23
C VAL A 57 -6.79 7.33 3.22
N GLN A 58 -8.01 7.39 2.71
CA GLN A 58 -9.24 7.42 3.49
C GLN A 58 -9.98 6.09 3.36
N LEU A 59 -10.54 5.63 4.47
CA LEU A 59 -11.51 4.55 4.51
C LEU A 59 -12.89 5.15 4.79
N SER A 60 -13.83 4.92 3.87
CA SER A 60 -15.11 5.62 3.86
C SER A 60 -16.28 4.66 3.75
N ARG A 61 -17.43 5.07 4.30
CA ARG A 61 -18.73 4.39 4.12
C ARG A 61 -19.73 5.36 3.51
N GLY A 62 -20.16 5.07 2.27
CA GLY A 62 -20.99 6.00 1.50
C GLY A 62 -20.28 7.35 1.31
N LYS A 63 -20.70 8.39 2.03
CA LYS A 63 -20.06 9.72 2.01
C LYS A 63 -19.32 10.06 3.32
N GLN A 64 -19.33 9.16 4.28
CA GLN A 64 -18.75 9.37 5.59
C GLN A 64 -17.33 8.82 5.61
N THR A 65 -16.33 9.68 5.82
CA THR A 65 -14.97 9.25 6.15
C THR A 65 -14.95 8.66 7.56
N LEU A 66 -14.44 7.44 7.69
CA LEU A 66 -14.34 6.72 8.97
C LEU A 66 -12.92 6.79 9.54
N ALA A 67 -11.92 6.77 8.67
CA ALA A 67 -10.52 6.88 9.04
C ALA A 67 -9.73 7.52 7.90
N GLU A 68 -8.59 8.11 8.26
CA GLU A 68 -7.68 8.78 7.35
C GLU A 68 -6.24 8.50 7.77
N ILE A 69 -5.39 8.21 6.79
CA ILE A 69 -3.94 8.06 6.95
C ILE A 69 -3.29 9.10 6.04
N ALA A 70 -2.65 10.11 6.65
CA ALA A 70 -1.75 11.00 5.96
C ALA A 70 -0.35 10.37 5.90
N ILE A 71 0.22 10.29 4.71
CA ILE A 71 1.54 9.69 4.48
C ILE A 71 2.58 10.80 4.40
N GLU A 72 3.55 10.80 5.32
CA GLU A 72 4.72 11.68 5.21
C GLU A 72 5.67 11.14 4.15
N ALA A 73 5.40 11.47 2.89
CA ALA A 73 6.13 10.97 1.74
C ALA A 73 7.64 11.29 1.78
N ARG A 74 8.04 12.37 2.48
CA ARG A 74 9.45 12.75 2.60
C ARG A 74 10.24 11.84 3.53
N GLU A 75 9.55 11.14 4.43
CA GLU A 75 10.16 10.16 5.34
C GLU A 75 10.26 8.76 4.71
N VAL A 76 9.64 8.54 3.54
CA VAL A 76 9.71 7.27 2.82
C VAL A 76 10.96 7.21 1.95
N LEU A 77 11.87 6.29 2.28
CA LEU A 77 13.08 6.02 1.52
C LEU A 77 12.78 5.21 0.25
N PHE A 78 11.98 4.14 0.38
CA PHE A 78 11.54 3.29 -0.72
C PHE A 78 10.33 2.46 -0.30
N VAL A 79 9.70 1.78 -1.26
CA VAL A 79 8.64 0.80 -1.01
C VAL A 79 9.19 -0.59 -1.28
N GLN A 80 9.05 -1.49 -0.31
CA GLN A 80 9.41 -2.90 -0.42
C GLN A 80 8.17 -3.73 -0.70
N VAL A 81 8.25 -4.64 -1.68
CA VAL A 81 7.13 -5.51 -2.08
C VAL A 81 7.50 -6.95 -1.82
N LEU A 82 6.64 -7.64 -1.07
CA LEU A 82 6.78 -9.04 -0.65
C LEU A 82 5.46 -9.78 -0.85
N PRO A 83 5.44 -11.10 -1.04
CA PRO A 83 4.25 -11.89 -0.74
C PRO A 83 3.83 -11.64 0.71
N ASP A 84 2.53 -11.48 0.97
CA ASP A 84 2.06 -11.28 2.35
C ASP A 84 2.29 -12.57 3.17
N PRO A 85 3.15 -12.56 4.21
CA PRO A 85 3.45 -13.76 4.98
C PRO A 85 2.25 -14.26 5.80
N ASP A 86 1.33 -13.36 6.14
CA ASP A 86 0.16 -13.64 6.97
C ASP A 86 -1.14 -13.71 6.16
N GLY A 87 -1.06 -13.49 4.84
CA GLY A 87 -2.19 -13.40 3.93
C GLY A 87 -2.48 -14.68 3.14
N ASP A 88 -3.57 -14.68 2.38
CA ASP A 88 -3.87 -15.75 1.42
C ASP A 88 -2.88 -15.73 0.24
N ALA A 89 -2.73 -16.89 -0.42
CA ALA A 89 -1.90 -17.00 -1.62
C ALA A 89 -2.33 -15.98 -2.70
N GLY A 90 -1.37 -15.17 -3.15
CA GLY A 90 -1.62 -14.10 -4.13
C GLY A 90 -1.84 -12.71 -3.51
N GLN A 91 -1.84 -12.59 -2.18
CA GLN A 91 -1.78 -11.30 -1.50
C GLN A 91 -0.33 -10.80 -1.39
N PHE A 92 -0.15 -9.50 -1.46
CA PHE A 92 1.16 -8.85 -1.48
C PHE A 92 1.22 -7.73 -0.46
N LEU A 93 2.27 -7.75 0.34
CA LEU A 93 2.61 -6.72 1.31
C LEU A 93 3.53 -5.68 0.66
N PHE A 94 3.12 -4.43 0.75
CA PHE A 94 3.88 -3.24 0.38
C PHE A 94 4.22 -2.47 1.64
N GLU A 95 5.49 -2.51 2.04
CA GLU A 95 5.98 -1.74 3.17
C GLU A 95 6.61 -0.45 2.66
N LEU A 96 6.14 0.69 3.17
CA LEU A 96 6.82 1.97 2.97
C LEU A 96 7.91 2.03 4.02
N ILE A 97 9.15 1.94 3.57
CA ILE A 97 10.33 1.92 4.43
C ILE A 97 10.80 3.35 4.64
N GLY A 98 10.90 3.77 5.90
CA GLY A 98 11.43 5.05 6.33
C GLY A 98 12.61 4.88 7.29
N GLY A 99 12.80 5.85 8.18
CA GLY A 99 13.92 5.87 9.12
C GLY A 99 15.21 6.46 8.53
N SER A 100 16.34 6.23 9.19
CA SER A 100 17.65 6.62 8.65
C SER A 100 18.16 5.53 7.70
N GLY A 101 19.02 5.90 6.74
CA GLY A 101 19.51 4.94 5.74
C GLY A 101 20.31 3.76 6.33
N ASP A 102 20.84 3.91 7.54
CA ASP A 102 21.55 2.91 8.32
C ASP A 102 20.63 2.05 9.20
N GLU A 103 19.45 2.53 9.56
CA GLU A 103 18.44 1.80 10.33
C GLU A 103 17.04 1.97 9.70
N PRO A 104 16.80 1.36 8.52
CA PRO A 104 15.52 1.44 7.84
C PRO A 104 14.46 0.58 8.53
N TYR A 105 13.25 1.09 8.63
CA TYR A 105 12.11 0.36 9.19
C TYR A 105 10.78 0.71 8.50
N PRO A 106 9.78 -0.19 8.49
CA PRO A 106 8.45 0.11 7.95
C PRO A 106 7.78 1.25 8.72
N VAL A 107 7.30 2.27 8.01
CA VAL A 107 6.51 3.40 8.55
C VAL A 107 5.04 3.32 8.17
N TYR A 108 4.74 2.68 7.04
CA TYR A 108 3.37 2.33 6.63
C TYR A 108 3.37 0.97 5.93
N HIS A 109 2.20 0.37 5.84
CA HIS A 109 2.00 -0.85 5.08
C HIS A 109 0.70 -0.82 4.28
N PHE A 110 0.69 -1.53 3.16
CA PHE A 110 -0.50 -1.85 2.37
C PHE A 110 -0.47 -3.32 2.00
N VAL A 111 -1.57 -4.03 2.21
CA VAL A 111 -1.77 -5.36 1.63
C VAL A 111 -2.71 -5.23 0.45
N LEU A 112 -2.31 -5.77 -0.70
CA LEU A 112 -3.12 -5.80 -1.90
C LEU A 112 -3.38 -7.23 -2.36
N ALA A 113 -4.52 -7.42 -3.03
CA ALA A 113 -4.93 -8.70 -3.63
C ALA A 113 -4.10 -9.11 -4.86
N HIS A 114 -3.16 -8.26 -5.31
CA HIS A 114 -2.22 -8.57 -6.37
C HIS A 114 -0.93 -7.74 -6.22
N GLY A 115 0.14 -8.22 -6.86
CA GLY A 115 1.44 -7.57 -6.84
C GLY A 115 1.51 -6.38 -7.79
N PHE A 116 2.67 -5.70 -7.75
CA PHE A 116 2.98 -4.63 -8.67
C PHE A 116 3.40 -5.24 -10.02
N ASP A 117 2.56 -5.14 -11.03
CA ASP A 117 2.85 -5.63 -12.38
C ASP A 117 2.58 -4.50 -13.39
N GLU A 118 3.61 -4.07 -14.13
CA GLU A 118 3.51 -2.90 -15.01
C GLU A 118 2.64 -3.15 -16.25
N GLU A 119 2.43 -4.42 -16.62
CA GLU A 119 1.70 -4.83 -17.83
C GLU A 119 0.26 -5.31 -17.57
N ALA A 120 -0.13 -5.48 -16.30
CA ALA A 120 -1.45 -5.98 -15.95
C ALA A 120 -2.50 -4.86 -15.94
N GLY A 121 -2.90 -4.40 -17.12
CA GLY A 121 -4.21 -3.79 -17.28
C GLY A 121 -5.26 -4.79 -16.80
N HIS A 122 -5.98 -4.44 -15.72
CA HIS A 122 -6.99 -5.23 -15.00
C HIS A 122 -7.70 -6.26 -15.89
N ARG A 123 -7.10 -7.46 -16.04
CA ARG A 123 -7.73 -8.57 -16.76
C ARG A 123 -8.73 -9.15 -15.78
N ALA A 124 -9.92 -8.55 -15.76
CA ALA A 124 -11.09 -9.15 -15.12
C ALA A 124 -11.19 -10.58 -15.65
N GLN A 125 -10.85 -11.56 -14.81
CA GLN A 125 -11.12 -12.96 -15.10
C GLN A 125 -12.64 -13.13 -15.02
N LEU A 126 -13.31 -12.84 -16.13
CA LEU A 126 -14.67 -13.30 -16.36
C LEU A 126 -14.60 -14.82 -16.36
N LYS A 127 -15.16 -15.44 -15.31
CA LYS A 127 -15.43 -16.86 -15.26
C LYS A 127 -16.22 -17.22 -16.53
N GLN A 128 -15.64 -18.06 -17.38
CA GLN A 128 -16.36 -18.74 -18.46
C GLN A 128 -17.30 -19.79 -17.89
#